data_AF-A0A0F9SY67-F1
#
_entry.id   AF-A0A0F9SY67-F1
#
_cell.length_a   1.000
_cell.length_b   1.000
_cell.length_c   1.000
_cell.angle_alpha   90.00
_cell.angle_beta   90.00
_cell.angle_gamma   90.00
#
_symmetry.space_group_name_H-M   'P 1'
#
loop_
_entity.id
_entity.type
_entity.pdbx_description
1 polymer ?
#
loop_
_entity_poly.entity_id
_entity_poly.type
_entity_poly.pdbx_seq_one_letter_code
_entity_poly.pdbx_strand_id
1 'polypeptide(L)'
;MPIKRLAGTLLCCSAPLFSSYANASYANDNPPVMAYTSPDSELMQLDNGVILEGSDLSSIDTYTSGFRLTAGFSPWRLPQVDIGAEIAYRESEEVPLSYTINPLVMDTLSLGGAIVAGVRMGAFSVYAKSGITEWRGESYAANADESGTALLQGFGATMTINRLVSRFEYERIDAPTLSHLNMLSASLHMPF
;
A
#
# COMPACT_ATOMS: atom_id res chain seq x y z
N MET A 1 25.53 -6.87 53.51
CA MET A 1 24.95 -7.88 52.60
C MET A 1 24.70 -7.22 51.24
N PRO A 2 25.41 -7.60 50.17
CA PRO A 2 25.27 -6.95 48.86
C PRO A 2 24.41 -7.80 47.90
N ILE A 3 23.43 -7.19 47.24
CA ILE A 3 22.68 -7.80 46.13
C ILE A 3 22.98 -7.05 44.82
N LYS A 4 23.92 -7.67 44.10
CA LYS A 4 24.05 -7.92 42.65
C LYS A 4 23.39 -6.91 41.68
N ARG A 5 24.22 -6.02 41.12
CA ARG A 5 24.00 -5.41 39.79
C ARG A 5 24.26 -6.44 38.70
N LEU A 6 23.31 -6.67 37.81
CA LEU A 6 23.52 -7.48 36.61
C LEU A 6 23.97 -6.57 35.47
N ALA A 7 25.27 -6.59 35.19
CA ALA A 7 25.84 -6.10 33.95
C ALA A 7 25.50 -7.11 32.85
N GLY A 8 24.71 -6.67 31.87
CA GLY A 8 24.41 -7.43 30.65
C GLY A 8 25.14 -6.81 29.47
N THR A 9 26.44 -7.02 29.39
CA THR A 9 27.24 -6.78 28.19
C THR A 9 26.89 -7.88 27.19
N LEU A 10 26.31 -7.54 26.03
CA LEU A 10 26.12 -8.48 24.94
C LEU A 10 26.64 -7.88 23.64
N LEU A 11 27.82 -8.39 23.31
CA LEU A 11 28.53 -8.54 22.04
C LEU A 11 28.20 -7.58 20.88
N CYS A 12 29.24 -6.81 20.56
CA CYS A 12 29.63 -6.48 19.20
C CYS A 12 29.60 -7.72 18.29
N CYS A 13 28.73 -7.71 17.27
CA CYS A 13 28.96 -8.48 16.04
C CYS A 13 29.51 -7.52 14.99
N SER A 14 30.82 -7.57 14.82
CA SER A 14 31.53 -7.09 13.65
C SER A 14 31.08 -7.89 12.42
N ALA A 15 30.38 -7.24 11.49
CA ALA A 15 30.32 -7.67 10.10
C ALA A 15 31.05 -6.60 9.27
N PRO A 16 32.32 -6.81 8.89
CA PRO A 16 32.97 -5.99 7.90
C PRO A 16 32.48 -6.42 6.50
N LEU A 17 32.37 -5.44 5.59
CA LEU A 17 32.34 -5.60 4.13
C LEU A 17 31.03 -6.09 3.49
N PHE A 18 30.02 -5.21 3.49
CA PHE A 18 29.21 -4.95 2.28
C PHE A 18 29.05 -3.44 2.07
N SER A 19 30.18 -2.73 2.15
CA SER A 19 30.31 -1.31 1.84
C SER A 19 30.62 -1.13 0.35
N SER A 20 29.76 -1.60 -0.56
CA SER A 20 29.98 -1.43 -2.00
C SER A 20 28.75 -1.75 -2.86
N TYR A 21 27.58 -1.21 -2.49
CA TYR A 21 26.50 -0.90 -3.46
C TYR A 21 25.89 0.49 -3.20
N ALA A 22 26.69 1.41 -2.64
CA ALA A 22 26.32 2.82 -2.46
C ALA A 22 26.78 3.71 -3.64
N ASN A 23 26.96 3.12 -4.83
CA ASN A 23 27.30 3.86 -6.06
C ASN A 23 26.28 3.54 -7.15
N ALA A 24 25.08 4.10 -7.00
CA ALA A 24 24.17 4.35 -8.13
C ALA A 24 23.16 5.49 -7.86
N SER A 25 23.33 6.30 -6.82
CA SER A 25 22.67 7.61 -6.74
C SER A 25 23.54 8.63 -7.46
N TYR A 26 23.71 8.43 -8.77
CA TYR A 26 24.09 9.53 -9.66
C TYR A 26 22.97 10.56 -9.60
N ALA A 27 23.36 11.83 -9.55
CA ALA A 27 22.53 13.02 -9.70
C ALA A 27 21.29 12.76 -10.56
N ASN A 28 20.19 12.46 -9.89
CA ASN A 28 18.88 12.43 -10.48
C ASN A 28 18.10 13.46 -9.67
N ASP A 29 17.69 14.56 -10.31
CA ASP A 29 16.75 15.54 -9.74
C ASP A 29 15.37 14.92 -9.48
N ASN A 30 15.24 13.59 -9.60
CA ASN A 30 14.02 12.88 -9.33
C ASN A 30 13.80 12.75 -7.81
N PRO A 31 12.55 12.95 -7.37
CA PRO A 31 12.19 12.77 -5.97
C PRO A 31 12.56 11.36 -5.49
N PRO A 32 12.90 11.20 -4.19
CA PRO A 32 13.16 9.89 -3.62
C PRO A 32 11.92 9.00 -3.84
N VAL A 33 12.12 7.85 -4.50
CA VAL A 33 11.05 6.85 -4.67
C VAL A 33 10.73 6.28 -3.30
N MET A 34 9.49 6.47 -2.85
CA MET A 34 9.07 5.99 -1.54
C MET A 34 8.76 4.51 -1.57
N ALA A 35 8.86 3.85 -0.41
CA ALA A 35 8.68 2.41 -0.30
C ALA A 35 7.34 1.92 -0.86
N TYR A 36 6.32 2.77 -0.83
CA TYR A 36 4.96 2.50 -1.27
C TYR A 36 4.56 3.24 -2.55
N THR A 37 5.48 3.90 -3.26
CA THR A 37 5.15 4.59 -4.53
C THR A 37 4.77 3.62 -5.64
N SER A 38 3.68 3.90 -6.35
CA SER A 38 3.27 3.13 -7.52
C SER A 38 4.13 3.48 -8.75
N PRO A 39 4.52 2.51 -9.58
CA PRO A 39 5.35 2.80 -10.76
C PRO A 39 4.65 3.62 -11.85
N ASP A 40 3.32 3.51 -11.97
CA ASP A 40 2.54 4.14 -13.05
C ASP A 40 1.75 5.38 -12.57
N SER A 41 2.11 5.93 -11.42
CA SER A 41 1.41 7.07 -10.83
C SER A 41 1.91 8.42 -11.35
N GLU A 42 1.01 9.39 -11.41
CA GLU A 42 1.38 10.79 -11.55
C GLU A 42 1.93 11.32 -10.22
N LEU A 43 3.15 11.89 -10.25
CA LEU A 43 3.86 12.37 -9.07
C LEU A 43 3.96 13.90 -9.08
N MET A 44 3.59 14.52 -7.96
CA MET A 44 3.82 15.94 -7.69
C MET A 44 4.57 16.12 -6.39
N GLN A 45 5.73 16.77 -6.43
CA GLN A 45 6.50 17.11 -5.23
C GLN A 45 6.19 18.54 -4.77
N LEU A 46 5.91 18.70 -3.48
CA LEU A 46 5.72 19.99 -2.84
C LEU A 46 7.04 20.50 -2.25
N ASP A 47 7.17 21.82 -2.10
CA ASP A 47 8.38 22.48 -1.56
C ASP A 47 8.75 22.03 -0.14
N ASN A 48 7.77 21.54 0.62
CA ASN A 48 7.96 21.00 1.97
C ASN A 48 8.48 19.55 1.98
N GLY A 49 8.74 18.96 0.80
CA GLY A 49 9.24 17.60 0.64
C GLY A 49 8.15 16.52 0.64
N VAL A 50 6.87 16.89 0.68
CA VAL A 50 5.76 15.95 0.51
C VAL A 50 5.63 15.56 -0.96
N ILE A 51 5.43 14.27 -1.21
CA ILE A 51 5.15 13.71 -2.54
C ILE A 51 3.67 13.34 -2.56
N LEU A 52 2.95 13.87 -3.55
CA LEU A 52 1.59 13.48 -3.89
C LEU A 52 1.62 12.54 -5.08
N GLU A 53 0.79 11.52 -5.03
CA GLU A 53 0.72 10.43 -5.98
C GLU A 53 -0.74 10.17 -6.34
N GLY A 54 -1.05 10.12 -7.64
CA GLY A 54 -2.36 9.68 -8.14
C GLY A 54 -2.22 8.45 -9.02
N SER A 55 -3.07 7.45 -8.83
CA SER A 55 -3.11 6.26 -9.68
C SER A 55 -4.52 5.70 -9.82
N ASP A 56 -4.81 5.12 -10.98
CA ASP A 56 -6.04 4.35 -11.18
C ASP A 56 -5.95 2.99 -10.46
N LEU A 57 -7.10 2.49 -10.03
CA LEU A 57 -7.27 1.16 -9.44
C LEU A 57 -8.09 0.31 -10.38
N SER A 58 -7.62 -0.91 -10.65
CA SER A 58 -8.38 -1.92 -11.37
C SER A 58 -8.11 -3.30 -10.76
N SER A 59 -9.18 -4.04 -10.47
CA SER A 59 -9.08 -5.40 -9.98
C SER A 59 -8.78 -6.38 -11.13
N ILE A 60 -8.13 -7.49 -10.80
CA ILE A 60 -7.80 -8.56 -11.75
C ILE A 60 -9.05 -9.22 -12.34
N ASP A 61 -10.16 -9.21 -11.59
CA ASP A 61 -11.45 -9.73 -12.03
C ASP A 61 -12.24 -8.76 -12.92
N THR A 62 -11.71 -7.54 -13.14
CA THR A 62 -12.30 -6.47 -13.96
C THR A 62 -13.63 -5.90 -13.43
N TYR A 63 -14.18 -6.44 -12.34
CA TYR A 63 -15.44 -5.95 -11.77
C TYR A 63 -15.26 -4.67 -10.97
N THR A 64 -14.05 -4.43 -10.44
CA THR A 64 -13.77 -3.28 -9.57
C THR A 64 -12.81 -2.32 -10.23
N SER A 65 -13.19 -1.04 -10.27
CA SER A 65 -12.36 0.07 -10.75
C SER A 65 -12.39 1.24 -9.75
N GLY A 66 -11.49 2.22 -9.92
CA GLY A 66 -11.46 3.38 -9.04
C GLY A 66 -10.20 4.21 -9.18
N PHE A 67 -9.96 5.06 -8.19
CA PHE A 67 -8.75 5.88 -8.11
C PHE A 67 -8.20 5.94 -6.69
N ARG A 68 -6.89 6.18 -6.60
CA ARG A 68 -6.15 6.32 -5.35
C ARG A 68 -5.34 7.60 -5.38
N LEU A 69 -5.34 8.30 -4.25
CA LEU A 69 -4.48 9.43 -3.97
C LEU A 69 -3.64 9.14 -2.73
N THR A 70 -2.32 9.25 -2.86
CA THR A 70 -1.38 9.05 -1.75
C THR A 70 -0.57 10.31 -1.52
N ALA A 71 -0.47 10.73 -0.27
CA ALA A 71 0.40 11.82 0.16
C ALA A 71 1.44 11.28 1.12
N GLY A 72 2.71 11.62 0.90
CA GLY A 72 3.78 10.94 1.59
C GLY A 72 5.02 11.79 1.84
N PHE A 73 5.80 11.40 2.86
CA PHE A 73 6.98 12.12 3.30
C PHE A 73 8.06 11.17 3.85
N SER A 74 9.32 11.46 3.54
CA SER A 74 10.51 10.79 4.09
C SER A 74 11.26 11.72 5.06
N PRO A 75 11.20 11.49 6.39
CA PRO A 75 11.89 12.33 7.35
C PRO A 75 13.42 12.27 7.22
N TRP A 76 14.08 13.42 7.24
CA TRP A 76 15.55 13.50 7.07
C TRP A 76 16.34 12.77 8.18
N ARG A 77 15.75 12.62 9.37
CA ARG A 77 16.37 11.90 10.50
C ARG A 77 16.25 10.37 10.38
N LEU A 78 15.32 9.88 9.56
CA LEU A 78 15.07 8.46 9.33
C LEU A 78 14.94 8.23 7.81
N PRO A 79 16.03 8.41 7.03
CA PRO A 79 15.98 8.40 5.57
C PRO A 79 15.63 7.03 4.96
N GLN A 80 15.48 5.98 5.77
CA GLN A 80 14.99 4.67 5.34
C GLN A 80 13.51 4.46 5.62
N VAL A 81 12.86 5.37 6.36
CA VAL A 81 11.45 5.25 6.75
C VAL A 81 10.62 6.25 5.97
N ASP A 82 9.51 5.76 5.44
CA ASP A 82 8.51 6.56 4.74
C ASP A 82 7.19 6.50 5.49
N ILE A 83 6.49 7.63 5.54
CA ILE A 83 5.18 7.73 6.16
C ILE A 83 4.26 8.46 5.18
N GLY A 84 3.01 8.02 5.08
CA GLY A 84 2.03 8.66 4.22
C GLY A 84 0.61 8.39 4.63
N ALA A 85 -0.30 8.99 3.88
CA ALA A 85 -1.72 8.77 3.94
C ALA A 85 -2.24 8.48 2.54
N GLU A 86 -3.21 7.59 2.45
CA GLU A 86 -3.86 7.16 1.22
C GLU A 86 -5.37 7.43 1.34
N ILE A 87 -5.98 7.95 0.28
CA ILE A 87 -7.43 7.98 0.08
C ILE A 87 -7.72 7.20 -1.19
N ALA A 88 -8.70 6.31 -1.14
CA ALA A 88 -9.05 5.48 -2.29
C ALA A 88 -10.57 5.39 -2.44
N TYR A 89 -11.03 5.64 -3.66
CA TYR A 89 -12.40 5.44 -4.11
C TYR A 89 -12.43 4.21 -4.99
N ARG A 90 -13.38 3.30 -4.76
CA ARG A 90 -13.58 2.11 -5.60
C ARG A 90 -15.05 1.87 -5.86
N GLU A 91 -15.33 1.36 -7.03
CA GLU A 91 -16.65 1.02 -7.51
C GLU A 91 -16.58 -0.37 -8.14
N SER A 92 -17.48 -1.26 -7.74
CA SER A 92 -17.61 -2.60 -8.28
C SER A 92 -18.99 -2.78 -8.87
N GLU A 93 -19.05 -3.17 -10.14
CA GLU A 93 -20.30 -3.42 -10.85
C GLU A 93 -20.53 -4.92 -10.99
N GLU A 94 -21.80 -5.31 -10.94
CA GLU A 94 -22.29 -6.65 -11.27
C GLU A 94 -21.63 -7.81 -10.49
N VAL A 95 -21.27 -7.60 -9.22
CA VAL A 95 -20.56 -8.64 -8.45
C VAL A 95 -21.54 -9.74 -8.03
N PRO A 96 -21.31 -11.01 -8.43
CA PRO A 96 -22.18 -12.12 -8.03
C PRO A 96 -21.88 -12.53 -6.58
N LEU A 97 -22.79 -12.23 -5.66
CA LEU A 97 -22.74 -12.76 -4.30
C LEU A 97 -23.19 -14.21 -4.30
N SER A 98 -22.31 -15.12 -3.85
CA SER A 98 -22.60 -16.55 -3.72
C SER A 98 -23.53 -16.80 -2.51
N TYR A 99 -24.81 -16.45 -2.63
CA TYR A 99 -25.83 -16.97 -1.71
C TYR A 99 -26.27 -18.36 -2.18
N THR A 100 -26.31 -19.32 -1.25
CA THR A 100 -26.54 -20.76 -1.50
C THR A 100 -27.83 -21.09 -2.27
N ILE A 101 -28.75 -20.13 -2.42
CA ILE A 101 -30.10 -20.37 -2.95
C ILE A 101 -30.53 -19.38 -4.04
N ASN A 102 -29.80 -18.28 -4.28
CA ASN A 102 -30.00 -17.37 -5.42
C ASN A 102 -28.77 -16.45 -5.57
N PRO A 103 -28.09 -16.42 -6.72
CA PRO A 103 -27.03 -15.43 -6.96
C PRO A 103 -27.65 -14.04 -7.00
N LEU A 104 -27.23 -13.16 -6.10
CA LEU A 104 -27.63 -11.76 -6.07
C LEU A 104 -26.51 -10.94 -6.69
N VAL A 105 -26.85 -10.13 -7.68
CA VAL A 105 -25.94 -9.15 -8.28
C VAL A 105 -26.01 -7.87 -7.46
N MET A 106 -24.86 -7.37 -7.02
CA MET A 106 -24.76 -6.19 -6.18
C MET A 106 -23.69 -5.23 -6.71
N ASP A 107 -24.05 -3.96 -6.81
CA ASP A 107 -23.13 -2.88 -7.16
C ASP A 107 -22.59 -2.30 -5.85
N THR A 108 -21.27 -2.17 -5.72
CA THR A 108 -20.61 -1.75 -4.47
C THR A 108 -19.78 -0.50 -4.68
N LEU A 109 -20.08 0.53 -3.91
CA LEU A 109 -19.32 1.76 -3.83
C LEU A 109 -18.51 1.79 -2.53
N SER A 110 -17.24 2.18 -2.56
CA SER A 110 -16.43 2.35 -1.36
C SER A 110 -15.52 3.58 -1.41
N LEU A 111 -15.37 4.23 -0.25
CA LEU A 111 -14.44 5.33 -0.03
C LEU A 111 -13.68 5.10 1.27
N GLY A 112 -12.37 4.97 1.17
CA GLY A 112 -11.52 4.65 2.30
C GLY A 112 -10.32 5.57 2.44
N GLY A 113 -9.83 5.64 3.68
CA GLY A 113 -8.62 6.36 4.05
C GLY A 113 -7.72 5.49 4.91
N ALA A 114 -6.42 5.49 4.62
CA ALA A 114 -5.42 4.73 5.35
C ALA A 114 -4.17 5.55 5.65
N ILE A 115 -3.45 5.15 6.69
CA ILE A 115 -2.07 5.57 6.93
C ILE A 115 -1.15 4.47 6.42
N VAL A 116 -0.06 4.86 5.78
CA VAL A 116 0.96 3.97 5.20
C VAL A 116 2.30 4.25 5.86
N ALA A 117 3.02 3.19 6.22
CA ALA A 117 4.39 3.29 6.69
C ALA A 117 5.25 2.25 5.97
N GLY A 118 6.44 2.67 5.52
CA GLY A 118 7.34 1.83 4.75
C GLY A 118 8.79 1.94 5.20
N VAL A 119 9.56 0.90 4.91
CA VAL A 119 11.00 0.81 5.16
C VAL A 119 11.72 0.43 3.88
N ARG A 120 12.75 1.20 3.54
CA ARG A 120 13.66 0.96 2.39
C ARG A 120 14.94 0.26 2.83
N MET A 121 15.24 -0.85 2.17
CA MET A 121 16.42 -1.71 2.39
C MET A 121 17.22 -1.86 1.08
N GLY A 122 17.60 -0.72 0.48
CA GLY A 122 18.36 -0.68 -0.77
C GLY A 122 17.48 -1.06 -1.97
N ALA A 123 17.73 -2.22 -2.57
CA ALA A 123 16.98 -2.71 -3.72
C ALA A 123 15.59 -3.25 -3.38
N PHE A 124 15.28 -3.41 -2.09
CA PHE A 124 14.02 -3.94 -1.60
C PHE A 124 13.37 -2.95 -0.63
N SER A 125 12.05 -2.84 -0.65
CA SER A 125 11.29 -2.08 0.34
C SER A 125 10.01 -2.81 0.70
N VAL A 126 9.55 -2.59 1.93
CA VAL A 126 8.26 -3.11 2.42
C VAL A 126 7.48 -1.99 3.03
N TYR A 127 6.16 -2.11 2.97
CA TYR A 127 5.26 -1.17 3.61
C TYR A 127 4.01 -1.89 4.11
N ALA A 128 3.36 -1.27 5.07
CA ALA A 128 2.08 -1.68 5.59
C ALA A 128 1.14 -0.47 5.64
N LYS A 129 -0.14 -0.74 5.50
CA LYS A 129 -1.21 0.24 5.61
C LYS A 129 -2.32 -0.22 6.52
N SER A 130 -2.91 0.73 7.23
CA SER A 130 -4.06 0.51 8.10
C SER A 130 -4.99 1.71 8.01
N GLY A 131 -6.28 1.44 7.91
CA GLY A 131 -7.28 2.47 7.65
C GLY A 131 -8.70 1.99 7.89
N ILE A 132 -9.64 2.80 7.42
CA ILE A 132 -11.07 2.48 7.43
C ILE A 132 -11.66 2.81 6.06
N THR A 133 -12.74 2.12 5.70
CA THR A 133 -13.50 2.38 4.48
C THR A 133 -14.98 2.40 4.79
N GLU A 134 -15.68 3.41 4.27
CA GLU A 134 -17.13 3.38 4.14
C GLU A 134 -17.48 2.64 2.85
N TRP A 135 -18.59 1.91 2.85
CA TRP A 135 -19.09 1.22 1.68
C TRP A 135 -20.61 1.25 1.62
N ARG A 136 -21.16 1.15 0.41
CA ARG A 136 -22.59 1.04 0.10
C ARG A 136 -22.77 0.01 -1.01
N GLY A 137 -23.67 -0.92 -0.79
CA GLY A 137 -24.09 -1.95 -1.75
C GLY A 137 -25.52 -1.69 -2.18
N GLU A 138 -25.73 -1.55 -3.49
CA GLU A 138 -27.05 -1.44 -4.10
C GLU A 138 -27.41 -2.75 -4.79
N SER A 139 -28.66 -3.20 -4.60
CA SER A 139 -29.12 -4.47 -5.16
C SER A 139 -30.36 -4.30 -6.03
N TYR A 140 -30.43 -5.07 -7.11
CA TYR A 140 -31.61 -5.14 -7.99
C TYR A 140 -32.86 -5.75 -7.31
N ALA A 141 -32.70 -6.36 -6.13
CA ALA A 141 -33.81 -6.86 -5.33
C ALA A 141 -34.32 -5.78 -4.35
N ALA A 142 -35.63 -5.56 -4.33
CA ALA A 142 -36.24 -4.53 -3.49
C ALA A 142 -35.90 -4.70 -1.99
N ASN A 143 -35.38 -3.63 -1.37
CA ASN A 143 -34.98 -3.53 0.04
C ASN A 143 -33.77 -4.39 0.46
N ALA A 144 -32.84 -4.68 -0.46
CA ALA A 144 -31.61 -5.40 -0.16
C ALA A 144 -30.36 -4.49 -0.18
N ASP A 145 -30.54 -3.17 -0.05
CA ASP A 145 -29.43 -2.22 0.03
C ASP A 145 -28.72 -2.36 1.38
N GLU A 146 -27.39 -2.41 1.35
CA GLU A 146 -26.55 -2.54 2.53
C GLU A 146 -25.51 -1.41 2.59
N SER A 147 -25.09 -1.01 3.78
CA SER A 147 -24.01 -0.05 3.94
C SER A 147 -23.30 -0.25 5.26
N GLY A 148 -22.06 0.24 5.37
CA GLY A 148 -21.33 0.17 6.61
C GLY A 148 -19.93 0.75 6.55
N THR A 149 -19.17 0.47 7.62
CA THR A 149 -17.75 0.81 7.72
C THR A 149 -16.97 -0.46 8.01
N ALA A 150 -15.83 -0.62 7.35
CA ALA A 150 -14.96 -1.77 7.53
C ALA A 150 -13.51 -1.33 7.77
N LEU A 151 -12.74 -2.18 8.45
CA LEU A 151 -11.31 -1.96 8.66
C LEU A 151 -10.55 -2.29 7.36
N LEU A 152 -9.62 -1.43 6.98
CA LEU A 152 -8.73 -1.62 5.84
C LEU A 152 -7.33 -1.96 6.35
N GLN A 153 -6.75 -3.05 5.87
CA GLN A 153 -5.38 -3.44 6.15
C GLN A 153 -4.69 -3.83 4.87
N GLY A 154 -3.40 -3.51 4.75
CA GLY A 154 -2.64 -3.94 3.60
C GLY A 154 -1.16 -4.00 3.87
N PHE A 155 -0.48 -4.74 3.02
CA PHE A 155 0.97 -4.80 3.00
C PHE A 155 1.44 -4.87 1.57
N GLY A 156 2.65 -4.41 1.34
CA GLY A 156 3.28 -4.63 0.06
C GLY A 156 4.78 -4.55 0.13
N ALA A 157 5.37 -4.93 -0.99
CA ALA A 157 6.79 -5.02 -1.18
C ALA A 157 7.14 -4.54 -2.58
N THR A 158 8.28 -3.87 -2.68
CA THR A 158 8.84 -3.41 -3.95
C THR A 158 10.27 -3.92 -4.05
N MET A 159 10.65 -4.42 -5.23
CA MET A 159 12.00 -4.86 -5.52
C MET A 159 12.46 -4.26 -6.84
N THR A 160 13.63 -3.63 -6.82
CA THR A 160 14.26 -3.00 -7.97
C THR A 160 15.53 -3.77 -8.35
N ILE A 161 15.55 -4.40 -9.52
CA ILE A 161 16.72 -5.08 -10.08
C ILE A 161 17.09 -4.40 -11.40
N ASN A 162 18.28 -3.81 -11.47
CA ASN A 162 18.73 -3.01 -12.62
C ASN A 162 17.77 -1.86 -12.93
N ARG A 163 17.00 -1.97 -14.02
CA ARG A 163 15.94 -1.03 -14.43
C ARG A 163 14.54 -1.58 -14.20
N LEU A 164 14.40 -2.83 -13.75
CA LEU A 164 13.10 -3.45 -13.52
C LEU A 164 12.64 -3.16 -12.09
N VAL A 165 11.52 -2.45 -11.96
CA VAL A 165 10.81 -2.25 -10.70
C VAL A 165 9.66 -3.24 -10.65
N SER A 166 9.63 -4.05 -9.61
CA SER A 166 8.55 -5.00 -9.34
C SER A 166 7.85 -4.61 -8.04
N ARG A 167 6.53 -4.63 -8.03
CA ARG A 167 5.71 -4.35 -6.85
C ARG A 167 4.71 -5.45 -6.65
N PHE A 168 4.49 -5.78 -5.39
CA PHE A 168 3.43 -6.65 -4.94
C PHE A 168 2.68 -5.95 -3.80
N GLU A 169 1.36 -5.87 -3.89
CA GLU A 169 0.50 -5.26 -2.87
C GLU A 169 -0.67 -6.19 -2.60
N TYR A 170 -0.96 -6.43 -1.32
CA TYR A 170 -2.17 -7.07 -0.86
C TYR A 170 -2.93 -6.12 0.06
N GLU A 171 -4.20 -5.95 -0.23
CA GLU A 171 -5.13 -5.14 0.55
C GLU A 171 -6.37 -5.96 0.90
N ARG A 172 -6.76 -5.89 2.17
CA ARG A 172 -7.89 -6.60 2.74
C ARG A 172 -8.81 -5.64 3.46
N ILE A 173 -10.09 -5.81 3.19
CA ILE A 173 -11.18 -5.16 3.92
C ILE A 173 -11.80 -6.21 4.85
N ASP A 174 -11.84 -5.92 6.15
CA ASP A 174 -12.33 -6.85 7.16
C ASP A 174 -13.86 -6.84 7.26
N ALA A 175 -14.51 -7.31 6.19
CA ALA A 175 -15.95 -7.53 6.12
C ALA A 175 -16.25 -8.72 5.19
N PRO A 176 -16.98 -9.76 5.66
CA PRO A 176 -17.26 -10.95 4.85
C PRO A 176 -18.02 -10.66 3.54
N THR A 177 -18.89 -9.65 3.54
CA THR A 177 -19.68 -9.22 2.37
C THR A 177 -18.86 -8.41 1.36
N LEU A 178 -17.64 -8.00 1.72
CA LEU A 178 -16.74 -7.18 0.89
C LEU A 178 -15.52 -7.95 0.41
N SER A 179 -15.56 -9.28 0.43
CA SER A 179 -14.40 -10.08 0.04
C SER A 179 -13.95 -9.84 -1.40
N HIS A 180 -14.86 -9.40 -2.28
CA HIS A 180 -14.58 -9.00 -3.66
C HIS A 180 -13.80 -7.68 -3.76
N LEU A 181 -13.82 -6.85 -2.73
CA LEU A 181 -13.02 -5.62 -2.67
C LEU A 181 -11.57 -5.87 -2.21
N ASN A 182 -11.23 -7.10 -1.81
CA ASN A 182 -9.86 -7.44 -1.48
C ASN A 182 -9.01 -7.41 -2.76
N MET A 183 -7.93 -6.65 -2.73
CA MET A 183 -7.12 -6.41 -3.90
C MET A 183 -5.76 -7.10 -3.76
N LEU A 184 -5.41 -7.90 -4.76
CA LEU A 184 -4.06 -8.40 -4.96
C LEU A 184 -3.52 -7.78 -6.24
N SER A 185 -2.50 -6.93 -6.10
CA SER A 185 -1.87 -6.25 -7.23
C SER A 185 -0.42 -6.67 -7.37
N ALA A 186 -0.01 -6.90 -8.61
CA ALA A 186 1.38 -7.10 -8.98
C ALA A 186 1.68 -6.25 -10.21
N SER A 187 2.71 -5.41 -10.13
CA SER A 187 3.13 -4.57 -11.26
C SER A 187 4.62 -4.73 -11.56
N LEU A 188 4.95 -4.61 -12.84
CA LEU A 188 6.31 -4.65 -13.36
C LEU A 188 6.48 -3.43 -14.25
N HIS A 189 7.42 -2.57 -13.89
CA HIS A 189 7.68 -1.34 -14.60
C HIS A 189 9.15 -1.29 -15.06
N MET A 190 9.35 -0.94 -16.32
CA MET A 190 10.65 -0.74 -16.93
C MET A 190 10.69 0.68 -17.52
N PRO A 191 11.41 1.62 -16.89
CA PRO A 191 11.55 2.96 -17.43
C PRO A 191 12.44 2.88 -18.68
N PHE A 192 11.96 3.44 -19.80
CA PHE A 192 12.66 3.47 -21.09
C PHE A 192 13.61 4.66 -21.23
#